data_AF-A0A5J5ERR0-F1
#
_entry.id   AF-A0A5J5ERR0-F1
#
_cell.length_a   1.000
_cell.length_b   1.000
_cell.length_c   1.000
_cell.angle_alpha   90.00
_cell.angle_beta   90.00
_cell.angle_gamma   90.00
#
_symmetry.space_group_name_H-M   'P 1'
#
loop_
_entity.id
_entity.type
_entity.pdbx_description
1 polymer ?
#
loop_
_entity_poly.entity_id
_entity_poly.type
_entity_poly.pdbx_seq_one_letter_code
_entity_poly.pdbx_strand_id
1 'polypeptide(L)'
;MGGRHLRPLRVHQLASQMLETGRLRAEPPWYRVVGAIPPTTTIVRTPPVELQERKECKSSRKPSRMFQPQQIVYPEDELRTQFFQDHPWELARPRILVENDGKDFMRYDWSKMQQIGKQLDGERWTSTRSSCDTSLPVM
;
A
#
# COMPACT_ATOMS: atom_id res chain seq x y z
N MET A 1 -6.72 -0.84 29.36
CA MET A 1 -7.11 -1.90 28.40
C MET A 1 -8.38 -1.47 27.69
N GLY A 2 -8.29 -0.88 26.48
CA GLY A 2 -9.45 -0.47 25.71
C GLY A 2 -10.10 -1.66 25.01
N GLY A 3 -11.35 -2.00 25.38
CA GLY A 3 -12.12 -3.03 24.69
C GLY A 3 -12.53 -2.59 23.29
N ARG A 4 -12.70 -3.54 22.36
CA ARG A 4 -13.18 -3.24 21.00
C ARG A 4 -14.69 -2.93 21.04
N HIS A 5 -15.08 -1.72 20.65
CA HIS A 5 -16.48 -1.32 20.57
C HIS A 5 -17.12 -1.81 19.26
N LEU A 6 -17.97 -2.84 19.34
CA LEU A 6 -18.66 -3.43 18.18
C LEU A 6 -20.04 -2.81 17.89
N ARG A 7 -20.48 -1.84 18.71
CA ARG A 7 -21.78 -1.19 18.54
C ARG A 7 -21.94 -0.51 17.18
N PRO A 8 -20.95 0.22 16.63
CA PRO A 8 -21.07 0.86 15.31
C PRO A 8 -21.30 -0.15 14.17
N LEU A 9 -20.71 -1.35 14.25
CA LEU A 9 -20.88 -2.41 13.26
C LEU A 9 -22.29 -3.04 13.29
N ARG A 10 -22.98 -2.96 14.42
CA ARG A 10 -24.30 -3.58 14.65
C ARG A 10 -25.46 -2.59 14.58
N VAL A 11 -25.22 -1.38 14.04
CA VAL A 11 -26.23 -0.32 13.96
C VAL A 11 -27.48 -0.77 13.21
N HIS A 12 -27.32 -1.51 12.10
CA HIS A 12 -28.46 -2.08 11.37
C HIS A 12 -29.27 -3.06 12.22
N GLN A 13 -28.61 -4.04 12.85
CA GLN A 13 -29.27 -5.04 13.70
C GLN A 13 -30.01 -4.40 14.88
N LEU A 14 -29.40 -3.39 15.50
CA LEU A 14 -29.98 -2.67 16.62
C LEU A 14 -31.18 -1.82 16.18
N ALA A 15 -31.11 -1.19 15.00
CA ALA A 15 -32.23 -0.48 14.42
C ALA A 15 -33.39 -1.43 14.05
N SER A 16 -33.11 -2.62 13.52
CA SER A 16 -34.12 -3.65 13.26
C SER A 16 -34.89 -4.00 14.52
N GLN A 17 -34.18 -4.27 15.62
CA GLN A 17 -34.79 -4.56 16.93
C GLN A 17 -35.60 -3.38 17.47
N MET A 18 -35.14 -2.14 17.26
CA MET A 18 -35.87 -0.95 17.71
C MET A 18 -37.15 -0.69 16.90
N LEU A 19 -37.17 -1.07 15.62
CA LEU A 19 -38.37 -1.01 14.79
C LEU A 19 -39.36 -2.12 15.17
N GLU A 20 -38.87 -3.34 15.40
CA GLU A 20 -39.68 -4.48 15.87
C GLU A 20 -40.36 -4.19 17.22
N THR A 21 -39.64 -3.57 18.14
CA THR A 21 -40.16 -3.19 19.48
C THR A 21 -41.00 -1.91 19.48
N GLY A 22 -41.17 -1.26 18.31
CA GLY A 22 -41.93 -0.01 18.19
C GLY A 22 -41.27 1.20 18.87
N ARG A 23 -39.99 1.09 19.27
CA ARG A 23 -39.23 2.18 19.90
C ARG A 23 -38.85 3.26 18.88
N LEU A 24 -38.60 2.84 17.64
CA LEU A 24 -38.51 3.72 16.47
C LEU A 24 -39.83 3.67 15.70
N ARG A 25 -40.43 4.85 15.47
CA ARG A 25 -41.73 4.98 14.77
C ARG A 25 -41.60 4.92 13.26
N ALA A 26 -40.46 5.36 12.72
CA ALA A 26 -40.19 5.41 11.31
C ALA A 26 -38.81 4.81 11.04
N GLU A 27 -38.69 4.17 9.90
CA GLU A 27 -37.42 3.64 9.44
C GLU A 27 -36.46 4.79 9.10
N PRO A 28 -35.22 4.79 9.62
CA PRO A 28 -34.24 5.79 9.26
C PRO A 28 -33.90 5.72 7.76
N PRO A 29 -33.65 6.86 7.09
CA PRO A 29 -33.34 6.88 5.65
C PRO A 29 -32.15 6.01 5.23
N TRP A 30 -31.19 5.76 6.13
CA TRP A 30 -30.01 4.94 5.87
C TRP A 30 -30.24 3.43 6.06
N TYR A 31 -31.35 2.99 6.67
CA TYR A 31 -31.56 1.60 7.06
C TYR A 31 -31.57 0.65 5.85
N ARG A 32 -32.37 0.95 4.80
CA ARG A 32 -32.38 0.16 3.56
C ARG A 32 -31.00 0.07 2.91
N VAL A 33 -30.24 1.16 2.89
CA VAL A 33 -28.91 1.22 2.25
C VAL A 33 -27.92 0.32 2.99
N VAL A 34 -27.89 0.39 4.31
CA VAL A 34 -26.99 -0.46 5.13
C VAL A 34 -27.42 -1.93 5.08
N GLY A 35 -28.71 -2.21 4.92
CA GLY A 35 -29.21 -3.57 4.68
C GLY A 35 -28.81 -4.11 3.31
N ALA A 36 -28.76 -3.25 2.29
CA ALA A 36 -28.34 -3.63 0.93
C ALA A 36 -26.82 -3.81 0.81
N ILE A 37 -26.04 -3.01 1.53
CA ILE A 37 -24.57 -3.03 1.52
C ILE A 37 -24.08 -3.26 2.96
N PRO A 38 -23.97 -4.52 3.41
CA PRO A 38 -23.55 -4.80 4.79
C PRO A 38 -22.09 -4.38 5.01
N PRO A 39 -21.76 -3.81 6.19
CA PRO A 39 -20.39 -3.45 6.52
C PRO A 39 -19.50 -4.69 6.71
N THR A 40 -18.21 -4.57 6.40
CA THR A 40 -17.23 -5.64 6.62
C THR A 40 -16.99 -5.87 8.12
N THR A 41 -17.03 -7.13 8.56
CA THR A 41 -16.93 -7.52 9.99
C THR A 41 -15.59 -8.18 10.35
N THR A 42 -14.61 -8.16 9.45
CA THR A 42 -13.32 -8.84 9.67
C THR A 42 -12.48 -8.11 10.72
N ILE A 43 -12.57 -8.58 11.97
CA ILE A 43 -11.74 -8.13 13.11
C ILE A 43 -10.55 -9.08 13.32
N VAL A 44 -10.35 -10.01 12.39
CA VAL A 44 -9.29 -11.01 12.42
C VAL A 44 -7.99 -10.40 11.89
N ARG A 45 -6.89 -10.63 12.59
CA ARG A 45 -5.56 -10.31 12.08
C ARG A 45 -5.21 -11.35 11.01
N THR A 46 -5.22 -10.95 9.75
CA THR A 46 -4.79 -11.79 8.64
C THR A 46 -3.26 -11.79 8.53
N PRO A 47 -2.65 -12.89 8.07
CA PRO A 47 -1.23 -12.87 7.73
C PRO A 47 -0.99 -11.84 6.61
N PRO A 48 0.13 -11.09 6.67
CA PRO A 48 0.47 -10.12 5.64
C PRO A 48 0.93 -10.81 4.36
N VAL A 49 0.88 -10.08 3.24
CA VAL A 49 1.47 -10.51 1.97
C VAL A 49 2.97 -10.69 2.13
N GLU A 50 3.49 -11.79 1.61
CA GLU A 50 4.93 -12.06 1.57
C GLU A 50 5.53 -11.37 0.34
N LEU A 51 6.37 -10.35 0.58
CA LEU A 51 7.04 -9.57 -0.46
C LEU A 51 8.43 -10.12 -0.78
N GLN A 52 9.04 -10.80 0.17
CA GLN A 52 10.35 -11.43 0.07
C GLN A 52 10.27 -12.85 0.61
N GLU A 53 11.09 -13.73 0.02
CA GLU A 53 11.29 -15.07 0.54
C GLU A 53 11.82 -15.00 1.97
N ARG A 54 11.03 -15.52 2.92
CA ARG A 54 11.42 -15.52 4.32
C ARG A 54 12.54 -16.55 4.51
N LYS A 55 13.78 -16.08 4.64
CA LYS A 55 14.91 -16.94 5.01
C LYS A 55 14.56 -17.71 6.28
N GLU A 56 14.56 -19.04 6.20
CA GLU A 56 14.27 -19.90 7.34
C GLU A 56 15.35 -19.75 8.41
N CYS A 57 15.10 -18.90 9.41
CA CYS A 57 15.95 -18.83 10.58
C CYS A 57 15.75 -20.11 11.40
N LYS A 58 16.63 -21.10 11.21
CA LYS A 58 16.64 -22.42 11.87
C LYS A 58 16.67 -22.39 13.43
N SER A 59 16.68 -21.21 14.04
CA SER A 59 16.96 -21.01 15.47
C SER A 59 15.74 -20.60 16.31
N SER A 60 14.67 -20.04 15.73
CA SER A 60 13.57 -19.53 16.57
C SER A 60 12.45 -20.55 16.78
N ARG A 61 12.39 -21.15 17.98
CA ARG A 61 11.30 -22.03 18.44
C ARG A 61 9.93 -21.33 18.60
N LYS A 62 9.86 -19.99 18.47
CA LYS A 62 8.63 -19.19 18.59
C LYS A 62 8.59 -18.11 17.50
N PRO A 63 7.63 -18.15 16.57
CA PRO A 63 7.54 -17.14 15.51
C PRO A 63 6.82 -15.87 16.03
N SER A 64 7.58 -14.90 16.54
CA SER A 64 7.03 -13.67 17.14
C SER A 64 6.55 -12.60 16.14
N ARG A 65 6.75 -12.80 14.83
CA ARG A 65 6.48 -11.81 13.76
C ARG A 65 5.74 -12.41 12.57
N MET A 66 4.69 -13.20 12.81
CA MET A 66 3.87 -13.79 11.72
C MET A 66 2.84 -12.82 11.16
N PHE A 67 2.30 -11.94 12.01
CA PHE A 67 1.26 -10.96 11.64
C PHE A 67 1.83 -9.56 11.40
N GLN A 68 3.16 -9.43 11.34
CA GLN A 68 3.83 -8.15 11.09
C GLN A 68 4.11 -8.02 9.59
N PRO A 69 3.65 -6.94 8.92
CA PRO A 69 3.93 -6.74 7.50
C PRO A 69 5.43 -6.68 7.24
N GLN A 70 5.86 -7.26 6.13
CA GLN A 70 7.24 -7.20 5.68
C GLN A 70 7.60 -5.79 5.21
N GLN A 71 8.87 -5.41 5.36
CA GLN A 71 9.37 -4.15 4.81
C GLN A 71 9.39 -4.24 3.28
N ILE A 72 8.88 -3.21 2.60
CA ILE A 72 8.97 -3.10 1.15
C ILE A 72 10.39 -2.63 0.83
N VAL A 73 11.12 -3.43 0.04
CA VAL A 73 12.48 -3.13 -0.42
C VAL A 73 12.54 -3.43 -1.89
N TYR A 74 13.11 -2.50 -2.66
CA TYR A 74 13.27 -2.62 -4.10
C TYR A 74 14.75 -2.66 -4.48
N PRO A 75 15.15 -3.38 -5.54
CA PRO A 75 16.53 -3.37 -6.02
C PRO A 75 16.99 -1.96 -6.46
N GLU A 76 16.06 -1.10 -6.89
CA GLU A 76 16.35 0.28 -7.26
C GLU A 76 16.80 1.14 -6.07
N ASP A 77 16.49 0.76 -4.83
CA ASP A 77 16.86 1.53 -3.64
C ASP A 77 18.38 1.54 -3.41
N GLU A 78 19.06 0.46 -3.79
CA GLU A 78 20.52 0.39 -3.77
C GLU A 78 21.13 1.35 -4.80
N LEU A 79 20.56 1.39 -6.01
CA LEU A 79 20.98 2.30 -7.08
C LEU A 79 20.72 3.76 -6.71
N ARG A 80 19.59 4.07 -6.07
CA ARG A 80 19.28 5.41 -5.54
C ARG A 80 20.32 5.84 -4.52
N THR A 81 20.63 4.95 -3.58
CA THR A 81 21.60 5.22 -2.51
C THR A 81 22.97 5.54 -3.08
N GLN A 82 23.46 4.73 -4.03
CA GLN A 82 24.73 4.98 -4.72
C GLN A 82 24.71 6.31 -5.49
N PHE A 83 23.63 6.57 -6.24
CA PHE A 83 23.51 7.79 -7.05
C PHE A 83 23.59 9.08 -6.22
N PHE A 84 22.88 9.14 -5.09
CA PHE A 84 22.87 10.32 -4.22
C PHE A 84 24.15 10.46 -3.38
N GLN A 85 24.91 9.38 -3.17
CA GLN A 85 26.24 9.45 -2.57
C GLN A 85 27.24 10.10 -3.52
N ASP A 86 27.22 9.71 -4.80
CA ASP A 86 28.12 10.27 -5.82
C ASP A 86 27.75 11.71 -6.17
N HIS A 87 26.46 12.07 -6.09
CA HIS A 87 25.91 13.36 -6.49
C HIS A 87 25.19 14.07 -5.33
N PRO A 88 25.90 14.53 -4.29
CA PRO A 88 25.28 15.13 -3.11
C PRO A 88 24.46 16.39 -3.44
N TRP A 89 24.85 17.13 -4.48
CA TRP A 89 24.17 18.35 -4.90
C TRP A 89 22.85 18.11 -5.65
N GLU A 90 22.54 16.89 -6.08
CA GLU A 90 21.22 16.60 -6.68
C GLU A 90 20.11 16.73 -5.63
N LEU A 91 20.43 16.54 -4.33
CA LEU A 91 19.48 16.75 -3.23
C LEU A 91 19.08 18.22 -3.05
N ALA A 92 19.92 19.17 -3.50
CA ALA A 92 19.58 20.59 -3.46
C ALA A 92 18.53 20.96 -4.53
N ARG A 93 18.26 20.06 -5.48
CA ARG A 93 17.34 20.31 -6.57
C ARG A 93 15.89 20.19 -6.08
N PRO A 94 15.04 21.21 -6.31
CA PRO A 94 13.65 21.15 -5.86
C PRO A 94 12.89 20.05 -6.59
N ARG A 95 12.23 19.17 -5.83
CA ARG A 95 11.49 18.02 -6.35
C ARG A 95 10.03 18.09 -5.92
N ILE A 96 9.12 17.92 -6.89
CA ILE A 96 7.67 17.85 -6.64
C ILE A 96 7.31 16.41 -6.29
N LEU A 97 6.63 16.21 -5.15
CA LEU A 97 6.18 14.90 -4.67
C LEU A 97 4.71 14.61 -5.00
N VAL A 98 3.98 15.62 -5.48
CA VAL A 98 2.57 15.49 -5.86
C VAL A 98 2.48 14.78 -7.20
N GLU A 99 1.81 13.64 -7.22
CA GLU A 99 1.48 12.91 -8.45
C GLU A 99 0.29 13.56 -9.16
N ASN A 100 0.28 13.53 -10.50
CA ASN A 100 -0.82 14.03 -11.30
C ASN A 100 -1.95 12.99 -11.42
N ASP A 101 -1.73 11.94 -12.23
CA ASP A 101 -2.73 10.91 -12.55
C ASP A 101 -2.41 9.53 -11.95
N GLY A 102 -1.22 9.34 -11.36
CA GLY A 102 -0.69 8.03 -10.90
C GLY A 102 -0.42 7.01 -12.02
N LYS A 103 -0.66 7.37 -13.29
CA LYS A 103 -0.50 6.50 -14.48
C LYS A 103 0.80 6.77 -15.25
N ASP A 104 1.74 7.44 -14.61
CA ASP A 104 3.00 7.86 -15.22
C ASP A 104 3.83 6.67 -15.72
N PHE A 105 3.80 5.55 -14.99
CA PHE A 105 4.50 4.33 -15.39
C PHE A 105 4.05 3.76 -16.76
N MET A 106 2.82 4.04 -17.20
CA MET A 106 2.30 3.57 -18.49
C MET A 106 2.77 4.42 -19.67
N ARG A 107 3.12 5.69 -19.41
CA ARG A 107 3.43 6.68 -20.45
C ARG A 107 4.93 6.76 -20.76
N TYR A 108 5.76 6.22 -19.87
CA TYR A 108 7.19 6.43 -19.88
C TYR A 108 7.94 5.16 -20.30
N ASP A 109 8.56 5.24 -21.48
CA ASP A 109 9.51 4.23 -21.94
C ASP A 109 10.87 4.47 -21.27
N TRP A 110 11.36 3.47 -20.52
CA TRP A 110 12.64 3.54 -19.81
C TRP A 110 13.86 3.18 -20.67
N SER A 111 13.64 2.72 -21.90
CA SER A 111 14.70 2.55 -22.91
C SER A 111 15.34 3.87 -23.32
N LYS A 112 14.65 5.00 -23.11
CA LYS A 112 15.16 6.34 -23.39
C LYS A 112 15.23 7.15 -22.10
N MET A 113 16.37 7.78 -21.86
CA MET A 113 16.57 8.61 -20.68
C MET A 113 15.76 9.92 -20.74
N GLN A 114 15.51 10.45 -21.94
CA GLN A 114 14.80 11.72 -22.13
C GLN A 114 13.31 11.47 -22.43
N GLN A 115 12.48 11.61 -21.40
CA GLN A 115 11.02 11.55 -21.44
C GLN A 115 10.41 12.96 -21.44
N ILE A 116 9.29 13.12 -22.14
CA ILE A 116 8.54 14.38 -22.23
C ILE A 116 7.78 14.61 -20.92
N GLY A 117 7.80 15.82 -20.38
CA GLY A 117 6.97 16.20 -19.21
C GLY A 117 7.51 15.82 -17.83
N LYS A 118 8.46 14.87 -17.74
CA LYS A 118 9.21 14.59 -16.50
C LYS A 118 10.47 15.46 -16.44
N GLN A 119 11.00 15.77 -15.26
CA GLN A 119 12.31 16.44 -15.13
C GLN A 119 13.45 15.43 -15.22
N LEU A 120 14.64 15.88 -15.66
CA LEU A 120 15.82 15.03 -15.80
C LEU A 120 16.48 14.82 -14.43
N ASP A 121 15.99 13.91 -13.59
CA ASP A 121 16.53 13.64 -12.24
C ASP A 121 17.30 12.31 -12.15
N GLY A 122 17.98 12.11 -11.03
CA GLY A 122 18.55 10.81 -10.63
C GLY A 122 17.58 9.62 -10.70
N GLU A 123 16.29 9.82 -10.47
CA GLU A 123 15.28 8.75 -10.63
C GLU A 123 15.16 8.25 -12.07
N ARG A 124 15.52 9.03 -13.08
CA ARG A 124 15.55 8.53 -14.46
C ARG A 124 16.73 7.61 -14.70
N TRP A 125 17.87 7.97 -14.11
CA TRP A 125 19.07 7.15 -14.19
C TRP A 125 18.83 5.78 -13.56
N THR A 126 18.25 5.74 -12.37
CA THR A 126 17.94 4.48 -11.67
C THR A 126 16.93 3.62 -12.45
N SER A 127 15.86 4.21 -12.98
CA SER A 127 14.85 3.47 -13.76
C SER A 127 15.35 2.98 -15.12
N THR A 128 16.17 3.76 -15.84
CA THR A 128 16.79 3.29 -17.09
C THR A 128 17.78 2.16 -16.81
N ARG A 129 18.58 2.27 -15.75
CA ARG A 129 19.54 1.23 -15.34
C ARG A 129 18.83 -0.07 -14.99
N SER A 130 17.75 -0.03 -14.20
CA SER A 130 16.99 -1.24 -13.82
C SER A 130 16.28 -1.89 -15.02
N SER A 131 15.76 -1.08 -15.95
CA SER A 131 15.15 -1.59 -17.19
C SER A 131 16.16 -2.28 -18.11
N CYS A 132 17.42 -1.81 -18.16
CA CYS A 132 18.48 -2.47 -18.92
C CYS A 132 18.92 -3.79 -18.28
N ASP A 133 19.01 -3.85 -16.95
CA ASP A 133 19.45 -5.05 -16.23
C ASP A 133 18.44 -6.21 -16.36
N THR A 134 17.15 -5.88 -16.43
CA THR A 134 16.07 -6.86 -16.68
C THR A 134 16.11 -7.49 -18.08
N SER A 135 16.88 -6.91 -19.02
CA SER A 135 17.01 -7.42 -20.40
C SER A 135 18.13 -8.44 -20.60
N LEU A 136 18.90 -8.77 -19.55
CA LEU A 136 19.85 -9.88 -19.59
C LEU A 136 19.11 -11.18 -19.25
N PRO A 137 19.16 -12.22 -20.12
CA PRO A 137 18.57 -13.50 -19.78
C PRO A 137 19.35 -14.10 -18.60
N VAL A 138 18.65 -14.33 -17.50
CA VAL A 138 19.10 -15.24 -16.44
C VAL A 138 19.32 -16.60 -17.10
N MET A 139 20.59 -16.99 -17.28
CA MET A 139 20.98 -18.36 -17.61
C MET A 139 21.21 -19.16 -16.35
#